data_AF-A0A9P3E1N0-F1
#
_entry.id   AF-A0A9P3E1N0-F1
#
_cell.length_a   1.000
_cell.length_b   1.000
_cell.length_c   1.000
_cell.angle_alpha   90.00
_cell.angle_beta   90.00
_cell.angle_gamma   90.00
#
_symmetry.space_group_name_H-M   'P 1'
#
loop_
_entity.id
_entity.type
_entity.pdbx_description
1 polymer ?
#
loop_
_entity_poly.entity_id
_entity_poly.type
_entity_poly.pdbx_seq_one_letter_code
_entity_poly.pdbx_strand_id
1 'polypeptide(L)'
;MSDLGASVPPGMTSSPPPQPPFPPLTRSLSEAIGVEAVSSSSQRSYSTSTSTIAPSQTKSLASNPQPPPPPPPPPSQPARTRPTLLERLDKACLNLPPSFFSINMGTGITSILLYNLPYNARWLQIIGTIIFVLNVVIFVLLALGNIVRYVRFKGVFTAVSSHTLAGMFWGCLPMGLVTIVNMIAFVCVPAWGYRWALFALGLWWIDVVISILVNLGMIFMMFTRQKHAAETMTAAWLLPIVSSVVAAASGGVVSSALAPFDPVLARSTVIVSYVVWGTGVPLAMFIITLWIYRTATLGVPATGALPSVFLPLGPCGQGSFGIMLLGKVVRELAYSYGVGFSIAPAGATSAVVTASMQNVADSVYAGGLVAGLVLWGLGFCWYILAFAMIIDHLPSRRDFFHHSRFSIGLWAITFPIGVFATATTTLATELNSPAFKVLGTLLSVQVALHWLYVSVMTLWKCFDGTIFVAPELASFGGHVPVRWARHQVGDEEKAQPASSAQA
;
A
#
# COMPACT_ATOMS: atom_id res chain seq x y z
N MET A 1 -39.78 -39.06 45.24
CA MET A 1 -40.90 -40.03 45.25
C MET A 1 -41.44 -40.05 43.83
N SER A 2 -40.92 -40.97 42.99
CA SER A 2 -41.57 -42.26 42.61
C SER A 2 -42.75 -42.03 41.67
N ASP A 3 -42.98 -42.69 40.53
CA ASP A 3 -42.43 -43.86 39.83
C ASP A 3 -43.07 -43.85 38.41
N LEU A 4 -42.33 -44.16 37.33
CA LEU A 4 -42.43 -45.35 36.47
C LEU A 4 -43.82 -45.68 35.84
N GLY A 5 -43.86 -45.85 34.50
CA GLY A 5 -45.02 -46.46 33.82
C GLY A 5 -45.05 -46.42 32.28
N ALA A 6 -44.19 -47.24 31.65
CA ALA A 6 -44.10 -47.69 30.25
C ALA A 6 -45.29 -47.55 29.26
N SER A 7 -44.96 -47.31 27.97
CA SER A 7 -45.32 -48.23 26.86
C SER A 7 -44.58 -47.90 25.55
N VAL A 8 -43.91 -48.92 25.00
CA VAL A 8 -43.33 -48.96 23.64
C VAL A 8 -43.94 -50.17 22.92
N PRO A 9 -44.28 -50.04 21.63
CA PRO A 9 -44.25 -51.18 20.70
C PRO A 9 -43.48 -50.81 19.39
N PRO A 10 -43.16 -51.75 18.47
CA PRO A 10 -41.77 -52.10 18.18
C PRO A 10 -41.34 -51.87 16.72
N GLY A 11 -40.01 -51.80 16.54
CA GLY A 11 -39.30 -52.39 15.40
C GLY A 11 -39.34 -51.66 14.05
N MET A 12 -38.28 -50.90 13.76
CA MET A 12 -37.53 -51.04 12.51
C MET A 12 -36.07 -50.68 12.75
N THR A 13 -35.25 -51.72 12.67
CA THR A 13 -33.80 -51.74 12.75
C THR A 13 -33.17 -51.30 11.43
N SER A 14 -32.34 -50.25 11.44
CA SER A 14 -31.22 -50.13 10.50
C SER A 14 -30.15 -49.20 11.08
N SER A 15 -29.16 -49.79 11.72
CA SER A 15 -27.90 -49.15 12.11
C SER A 15 -27.19 -48.58 10.87
N PRO A 16 -26.58 -47.38 10.93
CA PRO A 16 -25.66 -46.95 9.89
C PRO A 16 -24.38 -47.83 9.94
N PRO A 17 -23.70 -48.07 8.81
CA PRO A 17 -22.50 -48.89 8.78
C PRO A 17 -21.36 -48.23 9.57
N PRO A 18 -20.46 -49.01 10.20
CA PRO A 18 -19.33 -48.49 10.94
C PRO A 18 -18.35 -47.77 10.00
N GLN A 19 -17.93 -46.56 10.38
CA GLN A 19 -16.84 -45.86 9.72
C GLN A 19 -15.54 -46.66 9.85
N PRO A 20 -14.69 -46.71 8.81
CA PRO A 20 -13.39 -47.36 8.91
C PRO A 20 -12.48 -46.59 9.87
N PRO A 21 -11.59 -47.28 10.63
CA PRO A 21 -10.72 -46.64 11.60
C PRO A 21 -9.70 -45.73 10.91
N PHE A 22 -9.44 -44.57 11.51
CA PHE A 22 -8.36 -43.67 11.11
C PHE A 22 -7.01 -44.40 11.17
N PRO A 23 -6.12 -44.24 10.17
CA PRO A 23 -4.78 -44.81 10.22
C PRO A 23 -3.90 -44.08 11.25
N PRO A 24 -2.93 -44.76 11.88
CA PRO A 24 -2.13 -44.18 12.95
C PRO A 24 -1.14 -43.13 12.43
N LEU A 25 -1.05 -42.03 13.17
CA LEU A 25 -0.08 -40.94 13.05
C LEU A 25 1.32 -41.41 13.51
N THR A 26 2.06 -42.10 12.63
CA THR A 26 3.52 -42.25 12.76
C THR A 26 4.16 -42.49 11.40
N ARG A 27 4.50 -41.41 10.68
CA ARG A 27 5.59 -41.45 9.70
C ARG A 27 6.47 -40.22 9.85
N SER A 28 7.66 -40.49 10.39
CA SER A 28 8.75 -39.55 10.58
C SER A 28 9.30 -39.06 9.25
N LEU A 29 9.57 -37.75 9.22
CA LEU A 29 10.55 -36.92 8.50
C LEU A 29 11.73 -37.52 7.69
N SER A 30 11.72 -38.76 7.21
CA SER A 30 12.88 -39.39 6.56
C SER A 30 12.66 -39.97 5.15
N GLU A 31 11.50 -39.80 4.52
CA GLU A 31 11.22 -40.32 3.15
C GLU A 31 11.12 -39.24 2.06
N ALA A 32 11.33 -37.95 2.35
CA ALA A 32 11.30 -36.88 1.34
C ALA A 32 12.69 -36.52 0.77
N ILE A 33 13.75 -37.20 1.19
CA ILE A 33 15.13 -36.93 0.74
C ILE A 33 15.67 -38.22 0.12
N GLY A 34 15.55 -38.31 -1.20
CA GLY A 34 16.26 -39.31 -1.99
C GLY A 34 17.75 -39.01 -1.96
N VAL A 35 18.48 -39.71 -1.11
CA VAL A 35 19.94 -39.83 -1.15
C VAL A 35 20.24 -41.32 -1.17
N GLU A 36 20.69 -41.82 -2.32
CA GLU A 36 21.31 -43.13 -2.42
C GLU A 36 22.64 -43.10 -1.65
N ALA A 37 22.76 -44.03 -0.70
CA ALA A 37 23.96 -44.31 0.05
C ALA A 37 24.53 -45.65 -0.37
N VAL A 38 25.83 -45.71 -0.64
CA VAL A 38 26.71 -46.88 -0.41
C VAL A 38 28.09 -46.28 -0.05
N SER A 39 28.43 -46.17 1.24
CA SER A 39 29.25 -47.11 2.03
C SER A 39 30.65 -47.33 1.42
N SER A 40 31.78 -47.32 2.13
CA SER A 40 32.09 -47.34 3.55
C SER A 40 33.57 -46.98 3.79
N SER A 41 33.89 -46.76 5.08
CA SER A 41 35.19 -46.92 5.74
C SER A 41 36.32 -45.89 5.53
N SER A 42 36.39 -44.98 6.52
CA SER A 42 37.49 -44.84 7.48
C SER A 42 38.94 -44.90 6.99
N GLN A 43 39.65 -43.77 7.08
CA GLN A 43 40.61 -43.43 8.15
C GLN A 43 41.73 -42.51 7.64
N ARG A 44 42.02 -41.50 8.48
CA ARG A 44 43.12 -40.53 8.36
C ARG A 44 44.47 -41.21 8.18
N SER A 45 45.35 -40.62 7.37
CA SER A 45 46.79 -40.56 7.60
C SER A 45 47.41 -39.41 6.81
N TYR A 46 48.10 -38.51 7.50
CA TYR A 46 49.10 -37.62 6.92
C TYR A 46 50.29 -38.47 6.43
N SER A 47 50.88 -38.10 5.28
CA SER A 47 52.31 -37.76 5.16
C SER A 47 52.90 -38.00 3.76
N THR A 48 53.81 -37.09 3.42
CA THR A 48 55.04 -37.25 2.62
C THR A 48 55.01 -37.28 1.09
N SER A 49 55.67 -36.25 0.57
CA SER A 49 56.32 -36.09 -0.72
C SER A 49 57.14 -37.29 -1.18
N THR A 50 56.99 -37.68 -2.46
CA THR A 50 58.08 -38.32 -3.22
C THR A 50 57.95 -37.97 -4.70
N SER A 51 59.04 -37.45 -5.27
CA SER A 51 59.23 -37.26 -6.70
C SER A 51 59.32 -38.59 -7.45
N THR A 52 58.71 -38.67 -8.63
CA THR A 52 59.15 -39.64 -9.66
C THR A 52 59.12 -39.00 -11.05
N ILE A 53 60.20 -39.30 -11.78
CA ILE A 53 60.67 -38.77 -13.05
C ILE A 53 59.91 -39.41 -14.24
N ALA A 54 59.62 -38.56 -15.24
CA ALA A 54 59.46 -38.69 -16.71
C ALA A 54 59.43 -40.10 -17.39
N PRO A 55 58.82 -40.26 -18.61
CA PRO A 55 59.44 -39.66 -19.80
C PRO A 55 58.48 -39.06 -20.86
N SER A 56 59.10 -38.11 -21.55
CA SER A 56 58.82 -37.49 -22.84
C SER A 56 58.11 -38.33 -23.92
N GLN A 57 57.08 -37.75 -24.53
CA GLN A 57 56.70 -38.03 -25.92
C GLN A 57 56.76 -36.75 -26.77
N THR A 58 57.83 -36.71 -27.56
CA THR A 58 57.94 -36.29 -28.97
C THR A 58 56.92 -35.28 -29.52
N LYS A 59 57.41 -34.05 -29.73
CA LYS A 59 56.87 -33.07 -30.67
C LYS A 59 56.97 -33.60 -32.11
N SER A 60 55.84 -33.68 -32.80
CA SER A 60 55.77 -33.74 -34.26
C SER A 60 55.38 -32.36 -34.80
N LEU A 61 56.22 -31.83 -35.69
CA LEU A 61 56.00 -30.58 -36.42
C LEU A 61 54.80 -30.74 -37.36
N ALA A 62 53.74 -29.95 -37.14
CA ALA A 62 52.70 -29.71 -38.12
C ALA A 62 52.55 -28.18 -38.32
N SER A 63 52.48 -27.82 -39.60
CA SER A 63 52.37 -26.48 -40.19
C SER A 63 51.50 -25.48 -39.43
N ASN A 64 52.02 -24.25 -39.25
CA ASN A 64 51.27 -23.07 -38.83
C ASN A 64 50.04 -22.83 -39.74
N PRO A 65 48.80 -22.80 -39.22
CA PRO A 65 47.67 -22.23 -39.94
C PRO A 65 47.74 -20.70 -39.87
N GLN A 66 47.58 -20.02 -41.01
CA GLN A 66 47.38 -18.57 -41.06
C GLN A 66 46.16 -18.17 -40.20
N PRO A 67 46.21 -17.03 -39.49
CA PRO A 67 45.05 -16.53 -38.77
C PRO A 67 43.92 -16.14 -39.75
N PRO A 68 42.64 -16.42 -39.42
CA PRO A 68 41.51 -16.05 -40.26
C PRO A 68 41.40 -14.53 -40.41
N PRO A 69 40.87 -14.02 -41.53
CA PRO A 69 40.68 -12.59 -41.73
C PRO A 69 39.74 -12.02 -40.65
N PRO A 70 39.97 -10.78 -40.19
CA PRO A 70 39.15 -10.17 -39.15
C PRO A 70 37.68 -10.10 -39.61
N PRO A 71 36.71 -10.30 -38.69
CA PRO A 71 35.30 -10.20 -39.01
C PRO A 71 34.97 -8.79 -39.55
N PRO A 72 34.00 -8.66 -40.45
CA PRO A 72 33.56 -7.37 -40.93
C PRO A 72 33.14 -6.49 -39.75
N PRO A 73 33.41 -5.17 -39.82
CA PRO A 73 33.02 -4.26 -38.75
C PRO A 73 31.51 -4.38 -38.50
N PRO A 74 31.06 -4.35 -37.23
CA PRO A 74 29.64 -4.39 -36.92
C PRO A 74 28.93 -3.28 -37.69
N PRO A 75 27.68 -3.50 -38.18
CA PRO A 75 26.93 -2.47 -38.86
C PRO A 75 26.93 -1.22 -38.00
N SER A 76 27.33 -0.10 -38.58
CA SER A 76 27.37 1.20 -37.92
C SER A 76 26.01 1.41 -37.26
N GLN A 77 25.96 1.36 -35.93
CA GLN A 77 24.76 1.72 -35.20
C GLN A 77 24.36 3.11 -35.68
N PRO A 78 23.11 3.32 -36.15
CA PRO A 78 22.69 4.66 -36.55
C PRO A 78 23.00 5.60 -35.40
N ALA A 79 23.69 6.70 -35.71
CA ALA A 79 24.11 7.68 -34.72
C ALA A 79 22.91 7.98 -33.81
N ARG A 80 22.99 7.60 -32.52
CA ARG A 80 21.92 7.84 -31.55
C ARG A 80 21.70 9.35 -31.49
N THR A 81 20.74 9.84 -32.28
CA THR A 81 20.24 11.20 -32.19
C THR A 81 19.86 11.43 -30.74
N ARG A 82 20.39 12.51 -30.14
CA ARG A 82 20.06 12.85 -28.75
C ARG A 82 18.54 12.88 -28.64
N PRO A 83 17.94 12.12 -27.71
CA PRO A 83 16.49 12.02 -27.65
C PRO A 83 15.92 13.41 -27.44
N THR A 84 14.90 13.73 -28.23
CA THR A 84 14.19 15.01 -28.16
C THR A 84 13.59 15.19 -26.76
N LEU A 85 13.32 16.44 -26.36
CA LEU A 85 12.67 16.73 -25.07
C LEU A 85 11.38 15.91 -24.89
N LEU A 86 10.61 15.78 -25.98
CA LEU A 86 9.38 14.99 -26.03
C LEU A 86 9.62 13.49 -25.78
N GLU A 87 10.65 12.89 -26.38
CA GLU A 87 10.99 11.48 -26.14
C GLU A 87 11.46 11.22 -24.70
N ARG A 88 12.15 12.19 -24.09
CA ARG A 88 12.54 12.12 -22.67
C ARG A 88 11.33 12.20 -21.75
N LEU A 89 10.40 13.10 -22.05
CA LEU A 89 9.14 13.25 -21.31
C LEU A 89 8.25 12.01 -21.48
N ASP A 90 8.12 11.47 -22.69
CA ASP A 90 7.37 10.24 -22.96
C ASP A 90 7.97 9.04 -22.20
N LYS A 91 9.31 8.91 -22.17
CA LYS A 91 9.98 7.86 -21.40
C LYS A 91 9.83 8.05 -19.89
N ALA A 92 9.82 9.28 -19.39
CA ALA A 92 9.57 9.57 -17.98
C ALA A 92 8.12 9.25 -17.58
N CYS A 93 7.13 9.66 -18.38
CA CYS A 93 5.71 9.37 -18.16
C CYS A 93 5.41 7.87 -18.23
N LEU A 94 6.05 7.15 -19.14
CA LEU A 94 5.90 5.69 -19.26
C LEU A 94 6.41 4.97 -18.00
N ASN A 95 7.53 5.43 -17.44
CA ASN A 95 8.16 4.88 -16.24
C ASN A 95 7.69 5.55 -14.94
N LEU A 96 6.46 6.08 -14.93
CA LEU A 96 5.80 6.64 -13.75
C LEU A 96 4.74 5.65 -13.20
N PRO A 97 5.15 4.58 -12.47
CA PRO A 97 4.21 3.65 -11.85
C PRO A 97 3.30 4.33 -10.81
N PRO A 98 2.11 3.78 -10.51
CA PRO A 98 1.23 4.32 -9.48
C PRO A 98 1.90 4.41 -8.09
N SER A 99 2.97 3.64 -7.86
CA SER A 99 3.76 3.72 -6.63
C SER A 99 4.36 5.10 -6.36
N PHE A 100 4.54 5.96 -7.37
CA PHE A 100 5.02 7.33 -7.16
C PHE A 100 4.02 8.20 -6.37
N PHE A 101 2.72 7.86 -6.38
CA PHE A 101 1.75 8.54 -5.51
C PHE A 101 2.05 8.32 -4.02
N SER A 102 2.92 7.38 -3.65
CA SER A 102 3.42 7.27 -2.28
C SER A 102 4.22 8.50 -1.82
N ILE A 103 4.86 9.23 -2.75
CA ILE A 103 5.55 10.50 -2.46
C ILE A 103 4.53 11.55 -2.01
N ASN A 104 3.45 11.70 -2.76
CA ASN A 104 2.35 12.62 -2.43
C ASN A 104 1.66 12.21 -1.12
N MET A 105 1.35 10.93 -0.97
CA MET A 105 0.75 10.40 0.25
C MET A 105 1.62 10.68 1.49
N GLY A 106 2.93 10.44 1.41
CA GLY A 106 3.88 10.69 2.51
C GLY A 106 4.13 12.17 2.79
N THR A 107 4.15 13.01 1.75
CA THR A 107 4.34 14.45 1.90
C THR A 107 3.11 15.12 2.52
N GLY A 108 1.92 14.68 2.10
CA GLY A 108 0.66 15.15 2.66
C GLY A 108 0.45 14.83 4.13
N ILE A 109 0.77 13.60 4.58
CA ILE A 109 0.63 13.27 6.01
C ILE A 109 1.61 14.07 6.88
N THR A 110 2.85 14.29 6.40
CA THR A 110 3.84 15.12 7.11
C THR A 110 3.33 16.55 7.26
N SER A 111 2.72 17.11 6.22
CA SER A 111 2.06 18.42 6.28
C SER A 111 0.97 18.47 7.37
N ILE A 112 0.09 17.46 7.41
CA ILE A 112 -1.01 17.38 8.39
C ILE A 112 -0.47 17.32 9.82
N LEU A 113 0.57 16.52 10.07
CA LEU A 113 1.17 16.34 11.39
C LEU A 113 1.87 17.61 11.88
N LEU A 114 2.63 18.27 11.02
CA LEU A 114 3.30 19.53 11.37
C LEU A 114 2.28 20.64 11.64
N TYR A 115 1.19 20.68 10.87
CA TYR A 115 0.13 21.67 11.08
C TYR A 115 -0.64 21.45 12.38
N ASN A 116 -0.93 20.19 12.75
CA ASN A 116 -1.77 19.83 13.92
C ASN A 116 -0.97 19.34 15.14
N LEU A 117 0.33 19.61 15.22
CA LEU A 117 1.17 19.11 16.30
C LEU A 117 0.65 19.57 17.68
N PRO A 118 0.61 18.72 18.73
CA PRO A 118 0.10 19.10 20.04
C PRO A 118 0.83 20.29 20.69
N TYR A 119 2.17 20.33 20.58
CA TYR A 119 3.00 21.45 21.02
C TYR A 119 3.22 22.42 19.86
N ASN A 120 2.12 22.96 19.33
CA ASN A 120 2.17 23.75 18.13
C ASN A 120 2.82 25.11 18.37
N ALA A 121 3.71 25.50 17.46
CA ALA A 121 4.25 26.84 17.39
C ALA A 121 3.93 27.41 16.00
N ARG A 122 3.76 28.73 15.90
CA ARG A 122 3.32 29.36 14.64
C ARG A 122 4.22 29.03 13.45
N TRP A 123 5.53 28.92 13.68
CA TRP A 123 6.50 28.53 12.65
C TRP A 123 6.24 27.12 12.09
N LEU A 124 5.75 26.20 12.91
CA LEU A 124 5.46 24.83 12.51
C LEU A 124 4.24 24.75 11.59
N GLN A 125 3.20 25.54 11.88
CA GLN A 125 2.03 25.69 10.99
C GLN A 125 2.42 26.26 9.63
N ILE A 126 3.37 27.22 9.61
CA ILE A 126 3.89 27.78 8.36
C ILE A 126 4.63 26.71 7.55
N ILE A 127 5.51 25.92 8.19
CA ILE A 127 6.19 24.80 7.51
C ILE A 127 5.18 23.78 6.99
N GLY A 128 4.18 23.41 7.79
CA GLY A 128 3.10 22.52 7.36
C GLY A 128 2.37 23.07 6.12
N THR A 129 2.07 24.37 6.10
CA THR A 129 1.44 25.02 4.94
C THR A 129 2.34 25.03 3.70
N ILE A 130 3.65 25.25 3.87
CA ILE A 130 4.62 25.18 2.76
C ILE A 130 4.66 23.77 2.16
N ILE A 131 4.71 22.75 3.02
CA ILE A 131 4.72 21.34 2.58
C ILE A 131 3.38 20.97 1.93
N PHE A 132 2.26 21.51 2.40
CA PHE A 132 0.96 21.37 1.73
C PHE A 132 0.99 21.89 0.29
N VAL A 133 1.50 23.10 0.06
CA VAL A 133 1.61 23.67 -1.30
C VAL A 133 2.51 22.80 -2.18
N LEU A 134 3.66 22.34 -1.64
CA LEU A 134 4.53 21.39 -2.33
C LEU A 134 3.78 20.10 -2.68
N ASN A 135 2.97 19.57 -1.76
CA ASN A 135 2.18 18.36 -1.97
C ASN A 135 1.19 18.50 -3.12
N VAL A 136 0.49 19.64 -3.19
CA VAL A 136 -0.43 19.95 -4.30
C VAL A 136 0.32 19.94 -5.64
N VAL A 137 1.49 20.57 -5.71
CA VAL A 137 2.31 20.57 -6.93
C VAL A 137 2.74 19.16 -7.31
N ILE A 138 3.23 18.36 -6.36
CA ILE A 138 3.62 16.97 -6.59
C ILE A 138 2.42 16.15 -7.10
N PHE A 139 1.24 16.28 -6.47
CA PHE A 139 0.05 15.55 -6.90
C PHE A 139 -0.36 15.90 -8.32
N VAL A 140 -0.40 17.19 -8.67
CA VAL A 140 -0.79 17.64 -10.01
C VAL A 140 0.19 17.11 -11.06
N LEU A 141 1.50 17.18 -10.80
CA LEU A 141 2.52 16.63 -11.70
C LEU A 141 2.38 15.11 -11.89
N LEU A 142 2.17 14.36 -10.80
CA LEU A 142 2.00 12.91 -10.85
C LEU A 142 0.67 12.50 -11.52
N ALA A 143 -0.40 13.24 -11.28
CA ALA A 143 -1.71 13.02 -11.88
C ALA A 143 -1.66 13.28 -13.39
N LEU A 144 -1.10 14.42 -13.83
CA LEU A 144 -0.91 14.72 -15.24
C LEU A 144 -0.01 13.68 -15.91
N GLY A 145 1.10 13.29 -15.27
CA GLY A 145 1.98 12.24 -15.77
C GLY A 145 1.28 10.89 -15.95
N ASN A 146 0.42 10.49 -15.00
CA ASN A 146 -0.37 9.26 -15.10
C ASN A 146 -1.48 9.36 -16.16
N ILE A 147 -2.15 10.50 -16.30
CA ILE A 147 -3.12 10.73 -17.37
C ILE A 147 -2.44 10.57 -18.73
N VAL A 148 -1.28 11.23 -18.94
CA VAL A 148 -0.49 11.07 -20.16
C VAL A 148 -0.09 9.61 -20.36
N ARG A 149 0.36 8.92 -19.30
CA ARG A 149 0.75 7.51 -19.36
C ARG A 149 -0.38 6.60 -19.88
N TYR A 150 -1.59 6.73 -19.34
CA TYR A 150 -2.71 5.87 -19.72
C TYR A 150 -3.42 6.30 -21.00
N VAL A 151 -3.39 7.60 -21.33
CA VAL A 151 -3.86 8.09 -22.62
C VAL A 151 -2.90 7.57 -23.68
N ARG A 152 -1.61 7.93 -23.62
CA ARG A 152 -0.56 7.77 -24.66
C ARG A 152 -0.20 6.30 -24.97
N PHE A 153 -0.16 5.42 -23.97
CA PHE A 153 0.33 4.05 -24.12
C PHE A 153 -0.80 3.01 -23.98
N LYS A 154 -1.03 2.23 -25.04
CA LYS A 154 -2.12 1.23 -25.07
C LYS A 154 -1.71 0.03 -24.21
N GLY A 155 -2.65 -0.52 -23.44
CA GLY A 155 -2.42 -1.75 -22.68
C GLY A 155 -1.68 -1.60 -21.35
N VAL A 156 -1.07 -0.44 -21.06
CA VAL A 156 -0.40 -0.18 -19.77
C VAL A 156 -1.39 -0.26 -18.60
N PHE A 157 -2.61 0.26 -18.78
CA PHE A 157 -3.66 0.14 -17.76
C PHE A 157 -3.96 -1.33 -17.42
N THR A 158 -4.19 -2.14 -18.46
CA THR A 158 -4.44 -3.58 -18.31
C THR A 158 -3.25 -4.28 -17.67
N ALA A 159 -2.03 -4.00 -18.13
CA ALA A 159 -0.81 -4.59 -17.59
C ALA A 159 -0.63 -4.30 -16.09
N VAL A 160 -0.83 -3.05 -15.68
CA VAL A 160 -0.76 -2.66 -14.25
C VAL A 160 -1.86 -3.36 -13.45
N SER A 161 -3.10 -3.40 -13.96
CA SER A 161 -4.22 -4.05 -13.27
C SER A 161 -4.07 -5.57 -13.14
N SER A 162 -3.45 -6.23 -14.13
CA SER A 162 -3.17 -7.67 -14.08
C SER A 162 -1.94 -8.02 -13.24
N HIS A 163 -1.06 -7.07 -12.97
CA HIS A 163 0.15 -7.31 -12.22
C HIS A 163 -0.14 -7.38 -10.72
N THR A 164 0.31 -8.45 -10.07
CA THR A 164 0.00 -8.79 -8.67
C THR A 164 0.42 -7.72 -7.66
N LEU A 165 1.56 -7.05 -7.89
CA LEU A 165 2.05 -5.97 -7.00
C LEU A 165 1.71 -4.55 -7.49
N ALA A 166 1.99 -4.21 -8.76
CA ALA A 166 1.82 -2.84 -9.27
C ALA A 166 0.36 -2.34 -9.17
N GLY A 167 -0.62 -3.24 -9.33
CA GLY A 167 -2.04 -2.93 -9.15
C GLY A 167 -2.39 -2.46 -7.73
N MET A 168 -1.69 -2.92 -6.71
CA MET A 168 -2.00 -2.56 -5.32
C MET A 168 -1.73 -1.08 -5.02
N PHE A 169 -0.76 -0.48 -5.73
CA PHE A 169 -0.39 0.92 -5.57
C PHE A 169 -1.41 1.91 -6.14
N TRP A 170 -2.46 1.44 -6.83
CA TRP A 170 -3.60 2.31 -7.19
C TRP A 170 -4.26 2.93 -5.95
N GLY A 171 -4.18 2.28 -4.78
CA GLY A 171 -4.66 2.85 -3.52
C GLY A 171 -3.91 4.11 -3.08
N CYS A 172 -2.67 4.31 -3.52
CA CYS A 172 -1.88 5.49 -3.14
C CYS A 172 -2.43 6.80 -3.74
N LEU A 173 -3.12 6.73 -4.89
CA LEU A 173 -3.71 7.91 -5.54
C LEU A 173 -4.79 8.56 -4.65
N PRO A 174 -5.88 7.86 -4.27
CA PRO A 174 -6.90 8.45 -3.39
C PRO A 174 -6.35 8.78 -2.00
N MET A 175 -5.53 7.90 -1.40
CA MET A 175 -4.90 8.22 -0.10
C MET A 175 -4.12 9.53 -0.15
N GLY A 176 -3.40 9.77 -1.25
CA GLY A 176 -2.71 11.02 -1.48
C GLY A 176 -3.65 12.22 -1.70
N LEU A 177 -4.73 12.05 -2.47
CA LEU A 177 -5.71 13.11 -2.70
C LEU A 177 -6.38 13.56 -1.40
N VAL A 178 -6.77 12.62 -0.53
CA VAL A 178 -7.35 12.96 0.79
C VAL A 178 -6.45 13.84 1.64
N THR A 179 -5.13 13.66 1.59
CA THR A 179 -4.24 14.52 2.39
C THR A 179 -4.35 15.99 1.98
N ILE A 180 -4.58 16.25 0.70
CA ILE A 180 -4.83 17.60 0.16
C ILE A 180 -6.20 18.09 0.62
N VAL A 181 -7.23 17.25 0.53
CA VAL A 181 -8.59 17.58 1.01
C VAL A 181 -8.58 17.98 2.49
N ASN A 182 -7.90 17.21 3.33
CA ASN A 182 -7.77 17.49 4.76
C ASN A 182 -7.04 18.83 5.01
N MET A 183 -5.97 19.11 4.28
CA MET A 183 -5.26 20.40 4.42
C MET A 183 -6.08 21.59 3.90
N ILE A 184 -6.89 21.42 2.85
CA ILE A 184 -7.87 22.44 2.43
C ILE A 184 -8.86 22.70 3.57
N ALA A 185 -9.38 21.65 4.21
CA ALA A 185 -10.28 21.79 5.35
C ALA A 185 -9.62 22.48 6.55
N PHE A 186 -8.33 22.22 6.82
CA PHE A 186 -7.62 22.81 7.96
C PHE A 186 -7.10 24.23 7.74
N VAL A 187 -6.70 24.59 6.51
CA VAL A 187 -6.03 25.86 6.20
C VAL A 187 -6.95 26.80 5.40
N CYS A 188 -7.55 26.30 4.32
CA CYS A 188 -8.31 27.12 3.38
C CYS A 188 -9.70 27.47 3.89
N VAL A 189 -10.40 26.54 4.57
CA VAL A 189 -11.76 26.80 5.07
C VAL A 189 -11.78 27.89 6.15
N PRO A 190 -10.91 27.88 7.19
CA PRO A 190 -10.90 28.95 8.18
C PRO A 190 -10.47 30.31 7.59
N ALA A 191 -9.63 30.31 6.55
CA ALA A 191 -9.12 31.54 5.94
C ALA A 191 -10.07 32.16 4.90
N TRP A 192 -10.80 31.34 4.15
CA TRP A 192 -11.55 31.78 2.96
C TRP A 192 -13.04 31.35 2.97
N GLY A 193 -13.49 30.65 4.01
CA GLY A 193 -14.91 30.41 4.30
C GLY A 193 -15.59 29.32 3.46
N TYR A 194 -16.92 29.43 3.37
CA TYR A 194 -17.85 28.38 2.89
C TYR A 194 -17.53 27.79 1.51
N ARG A 195 -17.11 28.61 0.54
CA ARG A 195 -16.81 28.14 -0.84
C ARG A 195 -15.72 27.07 -0.85
N TRP A 196 -14.76 27.16 0.07
CA TRP A 196 -13.69 26.18 0.21
C TRP A 196 -14.14 24.94 0.96
N ALA A 197 -15.14 25.05 1.84
CA ALA A 197 -15.76 23.88 2.47
C ALA A 197 -16.52 23.04 1.42
N LEU A 198 -17.27 23.68 0.52
CA LEU A 198 -17.90 23.01 -0.63
C LEU A 198 -16.88 22.43 -1.61
N PHE A 199 -15.76 23.13 -1.85
CA PHE A 199 -14.69 22.61 -2.69
C PHE A 199 -14.05 21.35 -2.09
N ALA A 200 -13.74 21.37 -0.78
CA ALA A 200 -13.25 20.20 -0.06
C ALA A 200 -14.25 19.04 -0.12
N LEU A 201 -15.55 19.31 0.03
CA LEU A 201 -16.61 18.31 -0.11
C LEU A 201 -16.67 17.72 -1.53
N GLY A 202 -16.57 18.56 -2.57
CA GLY A 202 -16.56 18.09 -3.96
C GLY A 202 -15.37 17.17 -4.26
N LEU A 203 -14.17 17.55 -3.80
CA LEU A 203 -12.99 16.70 -3.90
C LEU A 203 -13.12 15.42 -3.08
N TRP A 204 -13.73 15.50 -1.89
CA TRP A 204 -13.97 14.33 -1.04
C TRP A 204 -14.91 13.32 -1.72
N TRP A 205 -15.98 13.75 -2.39
CA TRP A 205 -16.84 12.84 -3.14
C TRP A 205 -16.11 12.14 -4.28
N ILE A 206 -15.26 12.86 -5.02
CA ILE A 206 -14.40 12.27 -6.05
C ILE A 206 -13.50 11.21 -5.43
N ASP A 207 -12.87 11.52 -4.29
CA ASP A 207 -12.00 10.61 -3.58
C ASP A 207 -12.73 9.36 -3.07
N VAL A 208 -13.93 9.51 -2.49
CA VAL A 208 -14.75 8.39 -2.01
C VAL A 208 -15.08 7.43 -3.16
N VAL A 209 -15.50 7.95 -4.31
CA VAL A 209 -15.83 7.13 -5.48
C VAL A 209 -14.58 6.39 -5.96
N ILE A 210 -13.45 7.07 -6.11
CA ILE A 210 -12.19 6.45 -6.53
C ILE A 210 -11.74 5.39 -5.51
N SER A 211 -11.79 5.69 -4.21
CA SER A 211 -11.40 4.79 -3.13
C SER A 211 -12.23 3.51 -3.11
N ILE A 212 -13.55 3.60 -3.27
CA ILE A 212 -14.42 2.42 -3.32
C ILE A 212 -14.14 1.60 -4.59
N LEU A 213 -13.99 2.26 -5.73
CA LEU A 213 -13.66 1.59 -6.99
C LEU A 213 -12.32 0.86 -6.93
N VAL A 214 -11.30 1.48 -6.32
CA VAL A 214 -9.98 0.86 -6.15
C VAL A 214 -10.05 -0.29 -5.14
N ASN A 215 -10.72 -0.10 -4.00
CA ASN A 215 -10.86 -1.14 -2.98
C ASN A 215 -11.57 -2.38 -3.54
N LEU A 216 -12.82 -2.23 -4.00
CA LEU A 216 -13.62 -3.35 -4.49
C LEU A 216 -13.12 -3.88 -5.84
N GLY A 217 -12.68 -2.98 -6.73
CA GLY A 217 -12.14 -3.36 -8.04
C GLY A 217 -10.86 -4.18 -7.94
N MET A 218 -9.95 -3.85 -7.02
CA MET A 218 -8.75 -4.66 -6.82
C MET A 218 -9.07 -6.02 -6.21
N ILE A 219 -10.00 -6.11 -5.25
CA ILE A 219 -10.46 -7.40 -4.71
C ILE A 219 -11.08 -8.26 -5.80
N PHE A 220 -11.92 -7.68 -6.65
CA PHE A 220 -12.47 -8.39 -7.81
C PHE A 220 -11.38 -8.89 -8.76
N MET A 221 -10.36 -8.07 -9.05
CA MET A 221 -9.22 -8.47 -9.88
C MET A 221 -8.40 -9.59 -9.23
N MET A 222 -8.20 -9.55 -7.91
CA MET A 222 -7.52 -10.60 -7.15
C MET A 222 -8.25 -11.95 -7.27
N PHE A 223 -9.58 -11.95 -7.33
CA PHE A 223 -10.37 -13.18 -7.44
C PHE A 223 -10.50 -13.71 -8.87
N THR A 224 -10.49 -12.83 -9.88
CA THR A 224 -10.87 -13.20 -11.25
C THR A 224 -9.72 -13.22 -12.25
N ARG A 225 -8.71 -12.36 -12.09
CA ARG A 225 -7.69 -12.12 -13.12
C ARG A 225 -6.27 -12.32 -12.64
N GLN A 226 -6.01 -12.22 -11.34
CA GLN A 226 -4.67 -12.36 -10.78
C GLN A 226 -4.48 -13.74 -10.16
N LYS A 227 -3.32 -14.35 -10.38
CA LYS A 227 -2.91 -15.58 -9.70
C LYS A 227 -1.99 -15.20 -8.55
N HIS A 228 -2.43 -15.47 -7.31
CA HIS A 228 -1.67 -15.16 -6.11
C HIS A 228 -1.16 -16.45 -5.46
N ALA A 229 0.15 -16.54 -5.26
CA ALA A 229 0.76 -17.59 -4.43
C ALA A 229 1.02 -17.03 -3.02
N ALA A 230 0.91 -17.87 -1.99
CA ALA A 230 1.15 -17.47 -0.60
C ALA A 230 2.55 -16.85 -0.40
N GLU A 231 3.55 -17.35 -1.14
CA GLU A 231 4.93 -16.84 -1.13
C GLU A 231 5.03 -15.39 -1.61
N THR A 232 4.21 -15.02 -2.59
CA THR A 232 4.19 -13.69 -3.22
C THR A 232 3.27 -12.70 -2.51
N MET A 233 2.51 -13.14 -1.52
CA MET A 233 1.63 -12.26 -0.74
C MET A 233 2.48 -11.30 0.10
N THR A 234 2.18 -10.01 -0.02
CA THR A 234 2.84 -8.95 0.74
C THR A 234 1.80 -8.10 1.45
N ALA A 235 2.22 -7.33 2.46
CA ALA A 235 1.34 -6.38 3.14
C ALA A 235 0.82 -5.27 2.20
N ALA A 236 1.35 -5.15 0.98
CA ALA A 236 0.87 -4.21 -0.04
C ALA A 236 -0.59 -4.46 -0.44
N TRP A 237 -1.15 -5.64 -0.19
CA TRP A 237 -2.58 -5.93 -0.39
C TRP A 237 -3.50 -5.01 0.45
N LEU A 238 -2.96 -4.39 1.50
CA LEU A 238 -3.70 -3.40 2.29
C LEU A 238 -3.86 -2.07 1.54
N LEU A 239 -3.01 -1.71 0.59
CA LEU A 239 -3.02 -0.38 -0.03
C LEU A 239 -4.36 -0.02 -0.69
N PRO A 240 -5.00 -0.88 -1.50
CA PRO A 240 -6.33 -0.58 -2.05
C PRO A 240 -7.40 -0.44 -0.97
N ILE A 241 -7.35 -1.27 0.07
CA ILE A 241 -8.37 -1.29 1.13
C ILE A 241 -8.26 -0.05 2.02
N VAL A 242 -7.03 0.32 2.39
CA VAL A 242 -6.75 1.48 3.24
C VAL A 242 -7.22 2.78 2.60
N SER A 243 -7.27 2.86 1.26
CA SER A 243 -7.84 4.05 0.59
C SER A 243 -9.25 4.38 1.08
N SER A 244 -10.12 3.38 1.22
CA SER A 244 -11.48 3.57 1.73
C SER A 244 -11.49 3.97 3.21
N VAL A 245 -10.61 3.42 4.04
CA VAL A 245 -10.48 3.79 5.46
C VAL A 245 -10.06 5.26 5.59
N VAL A 246 -9.14 5.69 4.73
CA VAL A 246 -8.61 7.05 4.68
C VAL A 246 -9.66 8.05 4.20
N ALA A 247 -10.41 7.72 3.16
CA ALA A 247 -11.55 8.50 2.68
C ALA A 247 -12.63 8.66 3.75
N ALA A 248 -12.96 7.58 4.46
CA ALA A 248 -13.93 7.62 5.56
C ALA A 248 -13.50 8.54 6.70
N ALA A 249 -12.24 8.46 7.13
CA ALA A 249 -11.73 9.34 8.18
C ALA A 249 -11.67 10.81 7.74
N SER A 250 -11.30 11.07 6.49
CA SER A 250 -11.34 12.42 5.89
C SER A 250 -12.75 13.01 5.87
N GLY A 251 -13.77 12.17 5.72
CA GLY A 251 -15.16 12.64 5.79
C GLY A 251 -15.52 13.24 7.14
N GLY A 252 -14.90 12.77 8.24
CA GLY A 252 -14.98 13.45 9.54
C GLY A 252 -14.35 14.84 9.53
N VAL A 253 -13.17 15.00 8.92
CA VAL A 253 -12.48 16.29 8.80
C VAL A 253 -13.29 17.28 7.96
N VAL A 254 -13.80 16.84 6.81
CA VAL A 254 -14.63 17.66 5.92
C VAL A 254 -15.95 18.02 6.59
N SER A 255 -16.56 17.09 7.33
CA SER A 255 -17.80 17.35 8.07
C SER A 255 -17.60 18.38 9.18
N SER A 256 -16.51 18.33 9.94
CA SER A 256 -16.16 19.37 10.92
C SER A 256 -16.01 20.74 10.26
N ALA A 257 -15.37 20.82 9.09
CA ALA A 257 -15.19 22.07 8.36
C ALA A 257 -16.50 22.62 7.76
N LEU A 258 -17.46 21.74 7.47
CA LEU A 258 -18.75 22.09 6.87
C LEU A 258 -19.83 22.40 7.91
N ALA A 259 -19.74 21.83 9.12
CA ALA A 259 -20.74 21.97 10.18
C ALA A 259 -21.16 23.43 10.48
N PRO A 260 -20.25 24.43 10.51
CA PRO A 260 -20.65 25.83 10.74
C PRO A 260 -21.53 26.45 9.65
N PHE A 261 -21.52 25.90 8.43
CA PHE A 261 -22.18 26.48 7.28
C PHE A 261 -23.41 25.67 6.84
N ASP A 262 -23.30 24.34 6.80
CA ASP A 262 -24.38 23.43 6.41
C ASP A 262 -24.36 22.15 7.28
N PRO A 263 -25.00 22.18 8.45
CA PRO A 263 -25.05 21.04 9.38
C PRO A 263 -25.75 19.81 8.80
N VAL A 264 -26.70 19.99 7.87
CA VAL A 264 -27.46 18.88 7.26
C VAL A 264 -26.57 18.11 6.28
N LEU A 265 -25.82 18.85 5.45
CA LEU A 265 -24.87 18.26 4.53
C LEU A 265 -23.69 17.61 5.28
N ALA A 266 -23.23 18.23 6.38
CA ALA A 266 -22.25 17.62 7.29
C ALA A 266 -22.75 16.28 7.87
N ARG A 267 -24.01 16.22 8.33
CA ARG A 267 -24.63 14.96 8.79
C ARG A 267 -24.62 13.89 7.70
N SER A 268 -24.99 14.24 6.46
CA SER A 268 -25.00 13.26 5.35
C SER A 268 -23.59 12.73 5.03
N THR A 269 -22.58 13.59 5.11
CA THR A 269 -21.16 13.24 4.91
C THR A 269 -20.69 12.26 5.98
N VAL A 270 -21.08 12.48 7.25
CA VAL A 270 -20.81 11.55 8.36
C VAL A 270 -21.44 10.17 8.12
N ILE A 271 -22.70 10.11 7.67
CA ILE A 271 -23.39 8.83 7.39
C ILE A 271 -22.63 8.04 6.32
N VAL A 272 -22.31 8.69 5.21
CA VAL A 272 -21.54 8.07 4.12
C VAL A 272 -20.18 7.59 4.64
N SER A 273 -19.52 8.41 5.46
CA SER A 273 -18.23 8.06 6.06
C SER A 273 -18.29 6.80 6.93
N TYR A 274 -19.34 6.62 7.73
CA TYR A 274 -19.53 5.38 8.50
C TYR A 274 -19.69 4.15 7.60
N VAL A 275 -20.42 4.28 6.49
CA VAL A 275 -20.60 3.19 5.52
C VAL A 275 -19.25 2.84 4.86
N VAL A 276 -18.50 3.85 4.39
CA VAL A 276 -17.19 3.63 3.78
C VAL A 276 -16.20 3.04 4.79
N TRP A 277 -16.22 3.50 6.05
CA TRP A 277 -15.41 2.94 7.13
C TRP A 277 -15.71 1.44 7.32
N GLY A 278 -16.99 1.06 7.28
CA GLY A 278 -17.44 -0.33 7.35
C GLY A 278 -17.00 -1.21 6.18
N THR A 279 -16.75 -0.64 5.00
CA THR A 279 -16.18 -1.37 3.86
C THR A 279 -14.65 -1.51 3.95
N GLY A 280 -13.98 -0.62 4.68
CA GLY A 280 -12.52 -0.57 4.75
C GLY A 280 -11.94 -1.33 5.93
N VAL A 281 -12.29 -0.96 7.17
CA VAL A 281 -11.62 -1.46 8.38
C VAL A 281 -11.81 -2.97 8.58
N PRO A 282 -13.03 -3.54 8.51
CA PRO A 282 -13.21 -4.99 8.67
C PRO A 282 -12.44 -5.80 7.62
N LEU A 283 -12.47 -5.33 6.37
CA LEU A 283 -11.78 -5.96 5.26
C LEU A 283 -10.26 -5.92 5.42
N ALA A 284 -9.72 -4.82 5.95
CA ALA A 284 -8.32 -4.71 6.30
C ALA A 284 -7.94 -5.71 7.41
N MET A 285 -8.81 -5.95 8.40
CA MET A 285 -8.57 -6.96 9.44
C MET A 285 -8.45 -8.37 8.86
N PHE A 286 -9.30 -8.74 7.88
CA PHE A 286 -9.18 -10.03 7.20
C PHE A 286 -7.84 -10.19 6.48
N ILE A 287 -7.38 -9.16 5.77
CA ILE A 287 -6.06 -9.19 5.10
C ILE A 287 -4.92 -9.24 6.10
N ILE A 288 -5.00 -8.54 7.22
CA ILE A 288 -4.00 -8.61 8.29
C ILE A 288 -3.92 -10.04 8.86
N THR A 289 -5.06 -10.71 9.08
CA THR A 289 -5.08 -12.12 9.51
C THR A 289 -4.40 -13.04 8.51
N LEU A 290 -4.67 -12.87 7.21
CA LEU A 290 -3.99 -13.65 6.17
C LEU A 290 -2.48 -13.35 6.12
N TRP A 291 -2.10 -12.09 6.35
CA TRP A 291 -0.70 -11.69 6.39
C TRP A 291 0.05 -12.26 7.60
N ILE A 292 -0.61 -12.37 8.76
CA ILE A 292 -0.07 -13.10 9.92
C ILE A 292 0.18 -14.55 9.54
N TYR A 293 -0.81 -15.24 8.98
CA TYR A 293 -0.69 -16.65 8.59
C TYR A 293 0.47 -16.86 7.61
N ARG A 294 0.58 -16.00 6.59
CA ARG A 294 1.69 -16.01 5.64
C ARG A 294 3.04 -15.79 6.33
N THR A 295 3.14 -14.82 7.21
CA THR A 295 4.41 -14.47 7.87
C THR A 295 4.83 -15.54 8.87
N ALA A 296 3.87 -16.20 9.53
CA ALA A 296 4.12 -17.32 10.42
C ALA A 296 4.61 -18.59 9.70
N THR A 297 4.18 -18.81 8.44
CA THR A 297 4.54 -20.01 7.66
C THR A 297 5.78 -19.83 6.80
N LEU A 298 5.97 -18.64 6.22
CA LEU A 298 7.01 -18.35 5.23
C LEU A 298 8.09 -17.38 5.74
N GLY A 299 7.95 -16.87 6.96
CA GLY A 299 8.86 -15.90 7.55
C GLY A 299 8.66 -14.46 7.07
N VAL A 300 9.61 -13.59 7.38
CA VAL A 300 9.56 -12.16 7.08
C VAL A 300 9.73 -11.91 5.56
N PRO A 301 9.09 -10.89 4.96
CA PRO A 301 9.27 -10.55 3.55
C PRO A 301 10.73 -10.24 3.18
N ALA A 302 11.07 -10.42 1.89
CA ALA A 302 12.38 -10.06 1.37
C ALA A 302 12.73 -8.58 1.64
N THR A 303 14.03 -8.27 1.77
CA THR A 303 14.54 -6.96 2.20
C THR A 303 13.97 -5.76 1.43
N GLY A 304 13.75 -5.91 0.11
CA GLY A 304 13.17 -4.84 -0.71
C GLY A 304 11.71 -4.50 -0.38
N ALA A 305 10.99 -5.44 0.23
CA ALA A 305 9.61 -5.28 0.68
C ALA A 305 9.50 -5.07 2.21
N LEU A 306 10.61 -5.04 2.94
CA LEU A 306 10.62 -4.84 4.40
C LEU A 306 9.89 -3.55 4.83
N PRO A 307 9.95 -2.41 4.11
CA PRO A 307 9.14 -1.24 4.43
C PRO A 307 7.63 -1.49 4.53
N SER A 308 7.12 -2.53 3.84
CA SER A 308 5.70 -2.86 3.82
C SER A 308 5.18 -3.43 5.15
N VAL A 309 6.05 -3.88 6.06
CA VAL A 309 5.63 -4.42 7.37
C VAL A 309 4.96 -3.37 8.26
N PHE A 310 5.08 -2.08 7.93
CA PHE A 310 4.35 -1.00 8.60
C PHE A 310 2.93 -0.79 8.05
N LEU A 311 2.58 -1.35 6.89
CA LEU A 311 1.25 -1.12 6.28
C LEU A 311 0.05 -1.52 7.16
N PRO A 312 0.12 -2.55 8.04
CA PRO A 312 -0.94 -2.83 9.02
C PRO A 312 -1.24 -1.67 9.98
N LEU A 313 -0.30 -0.74 10.21
CA LEU A 313 -0.59 0.47 10.99
C LEU A 313 -1.56 1.41 10.26
N GLY A 314 -1.61 1.35 8.93
CA GLY A 314 -2.50 2.16 8.11
C GLY A 314 -3.97 2.04 8.53
N PRO A 315 -4.59 0.85 8.41
CA PRO A 315 -5.99 0.64 8.77
C PRO A 315 -6.23 0.76 10.28
N CYS A 316 -5.28 0.37 11.14
CA CYS A 316 -5.42 0.50 12.59
C CYS A 316 -5.40 1.96 13.05
N GLY A 317 -4.40 2.72 12.61
CA GLY A 317 -4.24 4.14 12.94
C GLY A 317 -5.34 4.99 12.30
N GLN A 318 -5.54 4.87 10.99
CA GLN A 318 -6.55 5.68 10.31
C GLN A 318 -7.98 5.25 10.69
N GLY A 319 -8.22 3.96 10.92
CA GLY A 319 -9.50 3.47 11.42
C GLY A 319 -9.82 4.02 12.81
N SER A 320 -8.81 4.07 13.69
CA SER A 320 -8.90 4.70 15.00
C SER A 320 -9.20 6.19 14.91
N PHE A 321 -8.40 6.95 14.15
CA PHE A 321 -8.62 8.37 13.91
C PHE A 321 -10.02 8.66 13.36
N GLY A 322 -10.43 7.92 12.33
CA GLY A 322 -11.72 8.11 11.67
C GLY A 322 -12.91 7.86 12.59
N ILE A 323 -12.93 6.74 13.33
CA ILE A 323 -14.10 6.41 14.17
C ILE A 323 -14.27 7.39 15.34
N MET A 324 -13.17 7.87 15.92
CA MET A 324 -13.20 8.90 16.96
C MET A 324 -13.70 10.23 16.39
N LEU A 325 -13.18 10.66 15.24
CA LEU A 325 -13.54 11.93 14.63
C LEU A 325 -15.00 11.96 14.19
N LEU A 326 -15.50 10.88 13.58
CA LEU A 326 -16.92 10.77 13.22
C LEU A 326 -17.80 10.87 14.46
N GLY A 327 -17.46 10.18 15.55
CA GLY A 327 -18.22 10.28 16.81
C GLY A 327 -18.22 11.69 17.40
N LYS A 328 -17.09 12.40 17.32
CA LYS A 328 -16.96 13.80 17.75
C LYS A 328 -17.85 14.73 16.93
N VAL A 329 -17.87 14.58 15.60
CA VAL A 329 -18.72 15.39 14.73
C VAL A 329 -20.20 15.13 14.97
N VAL A 330 -20.61 13.87 15.19
CA VAL A 330 -22.01 13.56 15.54
C VAL A 330 -22.43 14.29 16.81
N ARG A 331 -21.56 14.31 17.83
CA ARG A 331 -21.80 15.07 19.07
C ARG A 331 -21.88 16.57 18.82
N GLU A 332 -20.95 17.12 18.06
CA GLU A 332 -20.94 18.55 17.72
C GLU A 332 -22.21 18.98 16.98
N LEU A 333 -22.67 18.18 16.01
CA LEU A 333 -23.90 18.44 15.25
C LEU A 333 -25.14 18.46 16.15
N ALA A 334 -25.23 17.52 17.10
CA ALA A 334 -26.36 17.44 18.01
C ALA A 334 -26.40 18.61 19.02
N TYR A 335 -25.25 18.97 19.61
CA TYR A 335 -25.19 19.99 20.66
C TYR A 335 -25.17 21.43 20.11
N SER A 336 -24.42 21.68 19.04
CA SER A 336 -24.19 23.05 18.54
C SER A 336 -25.21 23.47 17.48
N TYR A 337 -25.71 22.51 16.68
CA TYR A 337 -26.55 22.80 15.52
C TYR A 337 -27.95 22.20 15.60
N GLY A 338 -28.24 21.39 16.62
CA GLY A 338 -29.55 20.73 16.77
C GLY A 338 -29.86 19.72 15.65
N VAL A 339 -28.84 19.23 14.95
CA VAL A 339 -28.96 18.29 13.83
C VAL A 339 -28.30 16.98 14.22
N GLY A 340 -29.02 15.87 14.14
CA GLY A 340 -28.47 14.59 14.56
C GLY A 340 -29.42 13.43 14.33
N PHE A 341 -29.10 12.30 14.94
CA PHE A 341 -29.92 11.10 14.87
C PHE A 341 -30.80 11.03 16.11
N SER A 342 -32.11 10.92 15.93
CA SER A 342 -33.07 10.75 17.04
C SER A 342 -33.76 9.40 16.90
N ILE A 343 -33.98 8.73 18.03
CA ILE A 343 -34.73 7.46 18.13
C ILE A 343 -36.06 7.73 18.86
N ALA A 344 -36.47 9.00 18.98
CA ALA A 344 -37.72 9.37 19.61
C ALA A 344 -38.92 8.81 18.82
N PRO A 345 -39.99 8.35 19.50
CA PRO A 345 -41.21 7.90 18.85
C PRO A 345 -41.80 8.99 17.94
N ALA A 346 -42.44 8.56 16.84
CA ALA A 346 -43.17 9.46 15.97
C ALA A 346 -44.27 10.20 16.76
N GLY A 347 -44.30 11.54 16.67
CA GLY A 347 -45.22 12.38 17.45
C GLY A 347 -44.70 12.82 18.83
N ALA A 348 -43.46 12.47 19.20
CA ALA A 348 -42.85 13.00 20.42
C ALA A 348 -42.69 14.53 20.38
N THR A 349 -42.77 15.18 21.54
CA THR A 349 -42.58 16.63 21.65
C THR A 349 -41.15 17.02 21.28
N SER A 350 -40.96 18.25 20.79
CA SER A 350 -39.65 18.74 20.36
C SER A 350 -38.56 18.62 21.44
N ALA A 351 -38.92 18.75 22.72
CA ALA A 351 -38.01 18.57 23.85
C ALA A 351 -37.50 17.11 23.97
N VAL A 352 -38.39 16.13 23.79
CA VAL A 352 -38.05 14.70 23.83
C VAL A 352 -37.18 14.31 22.64
N VAL A 353 -37.46 14.86 21.46
CA VAL A 353 -36.66 14.63 20.24
C VAL A 353 -35.23 15.13 20.42
N THR A 354 -35.05 16.34 20.97
CA THR A 354 -33.73 16.93 21.24
C THR A 354 -32.95 16.14 22.30
N ALA A 355 -33.60 15.74 23.39
CA ALA A 355 -32.96 14.92 24.43
C ALA A 355 -32.53 13.54 23.90
N SER A 356 -33.40 12.89 23.11
CA SER A 356 -33.07 11.62 22.45
C SER A 356 -31.86 11.78 21.51
N MET A 357 -31.81 12.87 20.76
CA MET A 357 -30.71 13.15 19.83
C MET A 357 -29.37 13.33 20.55
N GLN A 358 -29.34 14.07 21.66
CA GLN A 358 -28.13 14.25 22.47
C GLN A 358 -27.66 12.93 23.07
N ASN A 359 -28.57 12.11 23.59
CA ASN A 359 -28.24 10.78 24.16
C ASN A 359 -27.61 9.85 23.12
N VAL A 360 -28.16 9.84 21.90
CA VAL A 360 -27.60 9.05 20.78
C VAL A 360 -26.22 9.58 20.41
N ALA A 361 -26.06 10.89 20.34
CA ALA A 361 -24.80 11.51 19.96
C ALA A 361 -23.68 11.24 20.98
N ASP A 362 -23.98 11.31 22.28
CA ASP A 362 -23.05 10.93 23.34
C ASP A 362 -22.68 9.45 23.29
N SER A 363 -23.65 8.57 22.99
CA SER A 363 -23.41 7.13 22.84
C SER A 363 -22.50 6.83 21.66
N VAL A 364 -22.71 7.50 20.53
CA VAL A 364 -21.88 7.34 19.32
C VAL A 364 -20.47 7.89 19.56
N TYR A 365 -20.33 9.02 20.24
CA TYR A 365 -19.05 9.57 20.64
C TYR A 365 -18.27 8.63 21.58
N ALA A 366 -18.92 8.13 22.64
CA ALA A 366 -18.31 7.19 23.57
C ALA A 366 -17.91 5.87 22.87
N GLY A 367 -18.78 5.32 22.03
CA GLY A 367 -18.50 4.13 21.23
C GLY A 367 -17.32 4.34 20.28
N GLY A 368 -17.25 5.49 19.62
CA GLY A 368 -16.13 5.87 18.75
C GLY A 368 -14.80 5.99 19.51
N LEU A 369 -14.82 6.55 20.71
CA LEU A 369 -13.63 6.65 21.56
C LEU A 369 -13.11 5.27 21.99
N VAL A 370 -13.98 4.38 22.44
CA VAL A 370 -13.61 3.02 22.87
C VAL A 370 -13.11 2.20 21.67
N ALA A 371 -13.83 2.19 20.56
CA ALA A 371 -13.41 1.50 19.33
C ALA A 371 -12.08 2.05 18.81
N GLY A 372 -11.91 3.37 18.85
CA GLY A 372 -10.67 4.05 18.49
C GLY A 372 -9.50 3.60 19.35
N LEU A 373 -9.68 3.49 20.66
CA LEU A 373 -8.64 3.04 21.59
C LEU A 373 -8.23 1.58 21.36
N VAL A 374 -9.21 0.69 21.07
CA VAL A 374 -8.94 -0.72 20.73
C VAL A 374 -8.12 -0.82 19.44
N LEU A 375 -8.52 -0.09 18.39
CA LEU A 375 -7.78 -0.05 17.13
C LEU A 375 -6.38 0.57 17.27
N TRP A 376 -6.24 1.58 18.14
CA TRP A 376 -4.94 2.16 18.47
C TRP A 376 -4.03 1.14 19.17
N GLY A 377 -4.56 0.39 20.15
CA GLY A 377 -3.81 -0.68 20.83
C GLY A 377 -3.33 -1.77 19.86
N LEU A 378 -4.18 -2.15 18.90
CA LEU A 378 -3.78 -3.05 17.81
C LEU A 378 -2.69 -2.44 16.93
N GLY A 379 -2.79 -1.16 16.59
CA GLY A 379 -1.77 -0.42 15.85
C GLY A 379 -0.43 -0.35 16.58
N PHE A 380 -0.45 -0.18 17.90
CA PHE A 380 0.74 -0.16 18.74
C PHE A 380 1.47 -1.50 18.74
N CYS A 381 0.74 -2.62 18.79
CA CYS A 381 1.32 -3.96 18.63
C CYS A 381 2.06 -4.08 17.30
N TRP A 382 1.44 -3.65 16.20
CA TRP A 382 2.07 -3.67 14.88
C TRP A 382 3.28 -2.75 14.77
N TYR A 383 3.23 -1.57 15.39
CA TYR A 383 4.35 -0.65 15.44
C TYR A 383 5.57 -1.33 16.08
N ILE A 384 5.39 -1.96 17.25
CA ILE A 384 6.48 -2.68 17.94
C ILE A 384 7.00 -3.84 17.09
N LEU A 385 6.12 -4.67 16.55
CA LEU A 385 6.51 -5.82 15.72
C LEU A 385 7.27 -5.38 14.47
N ALA A 386 6.82 -4.32 13.80
CA ALA A 386 7.49 -3.76 12.63
C ALA A 386 8.92 -3.30 12.96
N PHE A 387 9.11 -2.59 14.09
CA PHE A 387 10.44 -2.23 14.56
C PHE A 387 11.29 -3.44 14.90
N ALA A 388 10.76 -4.41 15.64
CA ALA A 388 11.47 -5.63 16.00
C ALA A 388 11.95 -6.39 14.75
N MET A 389 11.10 -6.54 13.73
CA MET A 389 11.46 -7.20 12.46
C MET A 389 12.56 -6.45 11.71
N ILE A 390 12.52 -5.10 11.69
CA ILE A 390 13.58 -4.31 11.07
C ILE A 390 14.89 -4.46 11.84
N ILE A 391 14.85 -4.36 13.17
CA ILE A 391 16.05 -4.46 14.03
C ILE A 391 16.68 -5.84 13.92
N ASP A 392 15.90 -6.91 13.88
CA ASP A 392 16.39 -8.28 13.71
C ASP A 392 17.10 -8.49 12.35
N HIS A 393 16.60 -7.83 11.29
CA HIS A 393 17.18 -7.94 9.95
C HIS A 393 18.32 -6.94 9.68
N LEU A 394 18.54 -5.95 10.56
CA LEU A 394 19.57 -4.91 10.40
C LEU A 394 21.03 -5.40 10.60
N PRO A 395 21.35 -6.27 11.58
CA PRO A 395 22.70 -6.80 11.80
C PRO A 395 23.27 -7.59 10.63
N SER A 396 22.40 -8.25 9.85
CA SER A 396 22.84 -9.02 8.68
C SER A 396 23.33 -8.13 7.53
N ARG A 397 22.97 -6.84 7.48
CA ARG A 397 23.40 -5.90 6.42
C ARG A 397 23.47 -4.44 6.90
N ARG A 398 24.67 -3.99 7.24
CA ARG A 398 25.01 -2.58 7.56
C ARG A 398 24.63 -1.57 6.45
N ASP A 399 24.31 -2.04 5.25
CA ASP A 399 24.01 -1.21 4.08
C ASP A 399 22.51 -0.98 3.82
N PHE A 400 21.62 -1.34 4.75
CA PHE A 400 20.16 -1.20 4.55
C PHE A 400 19.73 0.25 4.24
N PHE A 401 20.38 1.23 4.86
CA PHE A 401 20.16 2.66 4.62
C PHE A 401 21.14 3.28 3.61
N HIS A 402 21.99 2.48 2.96
CA HIS A 402 22.95 2.99 2.00
C HIS A 402 22.25 3.42 0.70
N HIS A 403 22.70 4.54 0.11
CA HIS A 403 22.11 5.16 -1.09
C HIS A 403 21.93 4.19 -2.28
N SER A 404 22.78 3.18 -2.38
CA SER A 404 22.74 2.15 -3.43
C SER A 404 21.50 1.24 -3.36
N ARG A 405 20.81 1.15 -2.21
CA ARG A 405 19.63 0.28 -2.01
C ARG A 405 18.32 1.03 -1.83
N PHE A 406 18.31 2.37 -1.89
CA PHE A 406 17.08 3.16 -1.80
C PHE A 406 16.09 2.76 -2.90
N SER A 407 14.87 2.41 -2.48
CA SER A 407 13.74 2.14 -3.35
C SER A 407 12.60 3.08 -3.01
N ILE A 408 11.72 3.34 -3.98
CA ILE A 408 10.51 4.14 -3.76
C ILE A 408 9.62 3.54 -2.66
N GLY A 409 9.76 2.24 -2.38
CA GLY A 409 9.03 1.55 -1.30
C GLY A 409 9.29 2.10 0.10
N LEU A 410 10.38 2.84 0.34
CA LEU A 410 10.64 3.48 1.64
C LEU A 410 9.63 4.59 1.97
N TRP A 411 8.98 5.17 0.97
CA TRP A 411 7.86 6.11 1.18
C TRP A 411 6.67 5.45 1.86
N ALA A 412 6.50 4.13 1.72
CA ALA A 412 5.39 3.39 2.32
C ALA A 412 5.43 3.34 3.86
N ILE A 413 6.53 3.77 4.49
CA ILE A 413 6.66 3.86 5.96
C ILE A 413 6.05 5.16 6.50
N THR A 414 6.19 6.28 5.77
CA THR A 414 5.77 7.61 6.24
C THR A 414 4.28 7.66 6.58
N PHE A 415 3.45 7.11 5.70
CA PHE A 415 2.00 7.20 5.81
C PHE A 415 1.41 6.38 6.97
N PRO A 416 1.71 5.07 7.10
CA PRO A 416 1.16 4.27 8.21
C PRO A 416 1.56 4.79 9.60
N ILE A 417 2.82 5.20 9.77
CA ILE A 417 3.26 5.80 11.04
C ILE A 417 2.58 7.16 11.23
N GLY A 418 2.41 7.94 10.15
CA GLY A 418 1.77 9.23 10.22
C GLY A 418 0.30 9.19 10.59
N VAL A 419 -0.49 8.25 10.03
CA VAL A 419 -1.89 8.09 10.44
C VAL A 419 -2.03 7.50 11.85
N PHE A 420 -1.04 6.71 12.29
CA PHE A 420 -0.95 6.29 13.69
C PHE A 420 -0.65 7.47 14.62
N ALA A 421 0.21 8.41 14.19
CA ALA A 421 0.46 9.65 14.90
C ALA A 421 -0.80 10.52 14.98
N THR A 422 -1.57 10.69 13.90
CA THR A 422 -2.84 11.47 13.93
C THR A 422 -3.87 10.87 14.88
N ALA A 423 -3.98 9.53 14.94
CA ALA A 423 -4.83 8.86 15.93
C ALA A 423 -4.35 9.13 17.36
N THR A 424 -3.03 9.08 17.58
CA THR A 424 -2.41 9.33 18.89
C THR A 424 -2.63 10.77 19.35
N THR A 425 -2.48 11.76 18.47
CA THR A 425 -2.74 13.17 18.80
C THR A 425 -4.22 13.43 19.04
N THR A 426 -5.12 12.71 18.37
CA THR A 426 -6.56 12.79 18.62
C THR A 426 -6.91 12.20 19.98
N LEU A 427 -6.38 11.02 20.33
CA LEU A 427 -6.54 10.46 21.68
C LEU A 427 -5.98 11.41 22.76
N ALA A 428 -4.92 12.14 22.45
CA ALA A 428 -4.34 13.12 23.36
C ALA A 428 -5.30 14.26 23.70
N THR A 429 -6.11 14.70 22.73
CA THR A 429 -7.14 15.73 22.95
C THR A 429 -8.37 15.15 23.62
N GLU A 430 -8.88 14.01 23.14
CA GLU A 430 -10.13 13.43 23.63
C GLU A 430 -10.00 12.84 25.06
N LEU A 431 -8.85 12.27 25.42
CA LEU A 431 -8.57 11.78 26.78
C LEU A 431 -7.93 12.83 27.70
N ASN A 432 -7.64 14.04 27.16
CA ASN A 432 -6.86 15.07 27.83
C ASN A 432 -5.57 14.53 28.52
N SER A 433 -4.88 13.61 27.83
CA SER A 433 -3.76 12.87 28.43
C SER A 433 -2.41 13.44 27.97
N PRO A 434 -1.54 13.87 28.91
CA PRO A 434 -0.21 14.36 28.55
C PRO A 434 0.67 13.26 27.95
N ALA A 435 0.47 12.00 28.36
CA ALA A 435 1.23 10.87 27.82
C ALA A 435 0.98 10.70 26.31
N PHE A 436 -0.29 10.75 25.88
CA PHE A 436 -0.64 10.71 24.46
C PHE A 436 -0.16 11.96 23.70
N LYS A 437 -0.09 13.14 24.34
CA LYS A 437 0.50 14.36 23.71
C LYS A 437 1.97 14.15 23.40
N VAL A 438 2.74 13.62 24.35
CA VAL A 438 4.18 13.32 24.16
C VAL A 438 4.37 12.26 23.09
N LEU A 439 3.64 11.14 23.18
CA LEU A 439 3.72 10.05 22.19
C LEU A 439 3.36 10.52 20.78
N GLY A 440 2.27 11.28 20.62
CA GLY A 440 1.87 11.83 19.33
C GLY A 440 2.93 12.76 18.75
N THR A 441 3.61 13.53 19.60
CA THR A 441 4.72 14.40 19.19
C THR A 441 5.93 13.59 18.74
N LEU A 442 6.33 12.56 19.49
CA LEU A 442 7.45 11.68 19.13
C LEU A 442 7.22 11.00 17.77
N LEU A 443 6.03 10.43 17.56
CA LEU A 443 5.66 9.80 16.29
C LEU A 443 5.64 10.82 15.14
N SER A 444 5.17 12.04 15.39
CA SER A 444 5.15 13.11 14.37
C SER A 444 6.56 13.54 13.98
N VAL A 445 7.47 13.69 14.94
CA VAL A 445 8.89 14.02 14.69
C VAL A 445 9.56 12.89 13.91
N GLN A 446 9.31 11.63 14.29
CA GLN A 446 9.82 10.47 13.56
C GLN A 446 9.38 10.48 12.09
N VAL A 447 8.10 10.77 11.80
CA VAL A 447 7.60 10.86 10.43
C VAL A 447 8.26 12.00 9.68
N ALA A 448 8.41 13.18 10.29
CA ALA A 448 9.07 14.33 9.66
C ALA A 448 10.54 14.06 9.32
N LEU A 449 11.29 13.39 10.22
CA LEU A 449 12.68 13.00 9.97
C LEU A 449 12.79 11.95 8.87
N HIS A 450 11.92 10.94 8.89
CA HIS A 450 11.89 9.92 7.83
C HIS A 450 11.50 10.53 6.48
N TRP A 451 10.52 11.43 6.46
CA TRP A 451 10.11 12.18 5.28
C TRP A 451 11.27 13.00 4.70
N LEU A 452 12.04 13.69 5.53
CA LEU A 452 13.21 14.46 5.09
C LEU A 452 14.24 13.54 4.44
N TYR A 453 14.55 12.41 5.09
CA TYR A 453 15.47 11.41 4.54
C TYR A 453 15.00 10.89 3.17
N VAL A 454 13.77 10.40 3.06
CA VAL A 454 13.27 9.85 1.79
C VAL A 454 13.12 10.92 0.71
N SER A 455 12.83 12.16 1.08
CA SER A 455 12.75 13.29 0.14
C SER A 455 14.12 13.61 -0.47
N VAL A 456 15.16 13.74 0.36
CA VAL A 456 16.53 13.99 -0.11
C VAL A 456 17.01 12.84 -1.01
N MET A 457 16.74 11.59 -0.63
CA MET A 457 17.09 10.42 -1.43
C MET A 457 16.35 10.36 -2.77
N THR A 458 15.06 10.71 -2.76
CA THR A 458 14.23 10.78 -3.97
C THR A 458 14.77 11.84 -4.91
N LEU A 459 15.09 13.03 -4.42
CA LEU A 459 15.69 14.11 -5.22
C LEU A 459 17.02 13.66 -5.83
N TRP A 460 17.90 13.05 -5.03
CA TRP A 460 19.18 12.55 -5.51
C TRP A 460 19.02 11.50 -6.63
N LYS A 461 18.13 10.51 -6.45
CA LYS A 461 17.84 9.50 -7.48
C LYS A 461 17.09 10.03 -8.70
N CYS A 462 16.31 11.10 -8.55
CA CYS A 462 15.72 11.81 -9.67
C CYS A 462 16.80 12.47 -10.53
N PHE A 463 17.83 13.08 -9.91
CA PHE A 463 18.97 13.65 -10.63
C PHE A 463 19.86 12.60 -11.29
N ASP A 464 20.06 11.46 -10.63
CA ASP A 464 20.81 10.31 -11.16
C ASP A 464 20.04 9.54 -12.26
N GLY A 465 18.73 9.77 -12.39
CA GLY A 465 17.86 9.12 -13.38
C GLY A 465 17.54 7.65 -13.10
N THR A 466 18.05 7.09 -11.99
CA THR A 466 17.89 5.68 -11.60
C THR A 466 16.56 5.37 -10.89
N ILE A 467 15.72 6.38 -10.66
CA ILE A 467 14.43 6.23 -9.98
C ILE A 467 13.32 5.63 -10.88
N PHE A 468 13.44 5.77 -12.19
CA PHE A 468 12.42 5.39 -13.16
C PHE A 468 12.52 3.91 -13.55
N VAL A 469 12.14 3.02 -12.63
CA VAL A 469 12.02 1.58 -12.89
C VAL A 469 10.57 1.17 -12.69
N ALA A 470 9.89 0.77 -13.78
CA ALA A 470 8.52 0.26 -13.76
C ALA A 470 8.53 -1.26 -14.04
N PRO A 471 8.46 -2.12 -13.00
CA PRO A 471 8.53 -3.57 -13.14
C PRO A 471 7.46 -4.14 -14.08
N GLU A 472 6.29 -3.52 -14.13
CA GLU A 472 5.17 -3.94 -14.97
C GLU A 472 5.49 -3.88 -16.47
N LEU A 473 6.47 -3.06 -16.88
CA LEU A 473 6.87 -2.95 -18.29
C LEU A 473 7.69 -4.15 -18.76
N ALA A 474 8.18 -5.01 -17.86
CA ALA A 474 8.85 -6.25 -18.22
C ALA A 474 7.93 -7.20 -19.02
N SER A 475 6.61 -7.11 -18.80
CA SER A 475 5.61 -7.90 -19.53
C SER A 475 5.54 -7.58 -21.03
N PHE A 476 6.08 -6.43 -21.45
CA PHE A 476 6.08 -5.99 -22.85
C PHE A 476 7.35 -6.38 -23.64
N GLY A 477 8.28 -7.14 -23.04
CA GLY A 477 9.43 -7.71 -23.77
C GLY A 477 10.33 -6.69 -24.49
N GLY A 478 10.30 -5.41 -24.09
CA GLY A 478 11.04 -4.32 -24.73
C GLY A 478 10.29 -3.51 -25.79
N HIS A 479 9.05 -3.90 -26.16
CA HIS A 479 8.23 -3.17 -27.12
C HIS A 479 6.99 -2.56 -26.45
N VAL A 480 7.02 -1.25 -26.18
CA VAL A 480 5.87 -0.55 -25.60
C VAL A 480 4.98 -0.01 -26.72
N PRO A 481 3.75 -0.52 -26.92
CA PRO A 481 2.89 -0.06 -28.00
C PRO A 481 2.35 1.34 -27.70
N VAL A 482 2.79 2.32 -28.49
CA VAL A 482 2.25 3.67 -28.49
C VAL A 482 0.86 3.65 -29.15
N ARG A 483 -0.17 4.17 -28.47
CA ARG A 483 -1.57 4.04 -28.92
C ARG A 483 -1.90 4.79 -30.22
N TRP A 484 -1.11 5.81 -30.57
CA TRP A 484 -1.16 6.55 -31.84
C TRP A 484 0.12 6.36 -32.64
N ALA A 485 0.80 5.20 -32.52
CA ALA A 485 1.82 4.87 -33.50
C ALA A 485 1.14 4.94 -34.88
N ARG A 486 1.57 5.87 -35.73
CA ARG A 486 1.25 5.80 -37.16
C ARG A 486 1.70 4.41 -37.57
N HIS A 487 0.80 3.62 -38.15
CA HIS A 487 1.17 2.38 -38.83
C HIS A 487 2.21 2.77 -39.90
N GLN A 488 3.50 2.66 -39.59
CA GLN A 488 4.56 2.51 -40.58
C GLN A 488 4.75 1.02 -40.84
N VAL A 489 3.64 0.32 -41.08
CA VAL A 489 3.64 -1.03 -41.64
C VAL A 489 3.04 -0.82 -43.02
N GLY A 490 3.90 -0.64 -44.03
CA GLY A 490 3.44 -0.38 -45.40
C GLY A 490 4.53 -0.25 -46.46
N ASP A 491 5.72 0.27 -46.15
CA ASP A 491 6.67 0.63 -47.22
C ASP A 491 8.01 -0.15 -47.25
N GLU A 492 8.32 -0.98 -46.25
CA GLU A 492 9.55 -1.80 -46.29
C GLU A 492 9.36 -3.22 -46.85
N GLU A 493 8.12 -3.69 -47.05
CA GLU A 493 7.83 -5.02 -47.63
C GLU A 493 7.71 -5.01 -49.16
N LYS A 494 8.02 -3.89 -49.83
CA LYS A 494 8.02 -3.77 -51.30
C LYS A 494 9.40 -3.61 -51.94
N ALA A 495 10.48 -3.89 -51.21
CA ALA A 495 11.83 -3.87 -51.74
C ALA A 495 12.55 -5.22 -51.57
N GLN A 496 11.91 -6.31 -51.97
CA GLN A 496 12.65 -7.51 -52.39
C GLN A 496 12.72 -7.53 -53.92
N PRO A 497 13.92 -7.52 -54.54
CA PRO A 497 14.02 -7.69 -55.97
C PRO A 497 13.68 -9.15 -56.31
N ALA A 498 12.64 -9.33 -57.11
CA ALA A 498 12.37 -10.59 -57.77
C ALA A 498 13.52 -10.90 -58.75
N SER A 499 14.40 -11.83 -58.39
CA SER A 499 15.22 -12.53 -59.38
C SER A 499 15.36 -14.02 -59.02
N SER A 500 14.37 -14.80 -59.43
CA SER A 500 14.54 -16.23 -59.67
C SER A 500 13.41 -16.73 -60.57
N ALA A 501 13.64 -16.73 -61.89
CA ALA A 501 13.18 -17.77 -62.81
C ALA A 501 13.56 -17.47 -64.28
N GLN A 502 14.24 -18.45 -64.91
CA GLN A 502 14.25 -18.81 -66.34
C GLN A 502 15.14 -18.03 -67.31
N ALA A 503 16.36 -18.53 -67.56
CA ALA A 503 16.70 -19.39 -68.70
C ALA A 503 18.06 -20.06 -68.46
#